data_AF-A0A6G2DG69-F1
#
_entry.id   AF-A0A6G2DG69-F1
#
_cell.length_a   1.000
_cell.length_b   1.000
_cell.length_c   1.000
_cell.angle_alpha   90.00
_cell.angle_beta   90.00
_cell.angle_gamma   90.00
#
_symmetry.space_group_name_H-M   'P 1'
#
loop_
_entity.id
_entity.type
_entity.pdbx_description
1 polymer ?
#
loop_
_entity_poly.entity_id
_entity_poly.type
_entity_poly.pdbx_seq_one_letter_code
_entity_poly.pdbx_strand_id
1 'polypeptide(L)'
;HIVRWGVMTCASLFFALEGYIYLEAPMVHLPQLISHRGVSNANGIQNTVESLETTAQLKPDLVETDVQETKDGQFVMMHDANLKNLAGINKSPQDLN
;
A
#
# COMPACT_ATOMS: atom_id res chain seq x y z
N HIS A 1 -31.69 -42.39 10.78
CA HIS A 1 -32.10 -40.99 10.96
C HIS A 1 -31.35 -40.27 12.09
N ILE A 2 -31.22 -40.86 13.28
CA ILE A 2 -30.53 -40.25 14.45
C ILE A 2 -29.05 -39.96 14.17
N VAL A 3 -28.31 -40.90 13.59
CA VAL A 3 -26.88 -40.74 13.27
C VAL A 3 -26.63 -39.56 12.31
N ARG A 4 -27.51 -39.36 11.32
CA ARG A 4 -27.39 -38.25 10.37
C ARG A 4 -27.56 -36.89 11.05
N TRP A 5 -28.56 -36.77 11.94
CA TRP A 5 -28.76 -35.55 12.72
C TRP A 5 -27.60 -35.30 13.69
N GLY A 6 -27.10 -36.35 14.35
CA GLY A 6 -25.92 -36.23 15.22
C GLY A 6 -24.68 -35.73 14.46
N VAL A 7 -24.39 -36.29 13.28
CA VAL A 7 -23.27 -35.84 12.43
C VAL A 7 -23.45 -34.39 12.00
N MET A 8 -24.65 -33.99 11.56
CA MET A 8 -24.89 -32.59 11.16
C MET A 8 -24.71 -31.63 12.33
N THR A 9 -25.24 -31.95 13.52
CA THR A 9 -25.06 -31.11 14.70
C THR A 9 -23.59 -30.99 15.11
N CYS A 10 -22.84 -32.09 15.12
CA CYS A 10 -21.40 -32.05 15.42
C CYS A 10 -20.63 -31.20 14.41
N ALA A 11 -20.91 -31.35 13.11
CA ALA A 11 -20.27 -30.55 12.07
C ALA A 11 -20.61 -29.07 12.23
N SER A 12 -21.88 -28.72 12.46
CA SER A 12 -22.30 -27.33 12.68
C SER A 12 -21.63 -26.71 13.90
N LEU A 13 -21.51 -27.44 15.01
CA LEU A 13 -20.82 -26.95 16.21
C LEU A 13 -19.33 -26.75 15.97
N PHE A 14 -18.69 -27.68 15.25
CA PHE A 14 -17.28 -27.56 14.88
C PHE A 14 -17.03 -26.34 14.01
N PHE A 15 -17.80 -26.15 12.94
CA PHE A 15 -17.67 -24.97 12.07
C PHE A 15 -18.04 -23.66 12.78
N ALA A 16 -19.01 -23.67 13.70
CA ALA A 16 -19.33 -22.50 14.50
C ALA A 16 -18.20 -22.11 15.44
N LEU A 17 -17.54 -23.10 16.06
CA LEU A 17 -16.39 -22.89 16.94
C LEU A 17 -15.18 -22.35 16.16
N GLU A 18 -14.85 -22.97 15.03
CA GLU A 18 -13.78 -22.49 14.13
C GLU A 18 -14.06 -21.08 13.64
N GLY A 19 -15.29 -20.80 13.20
CA GLY A 19 -15.69 -19.46 12.77
C GLY A 19 -15.61 -18.42 13.89
N TYR A 20 -16.00 -18.78 15.10
CA TYR A 20 -15.86 -17.92 16.28
C TYR A 20 -14.39 -17.61 16.59
N ILE A 21 -13.53 -18.64 16.63
CA ILE A 21 -12.09 -18.49 16.86
C ILE A 21 -11.47 -17.63 15.76
N TYR A 22 -11.82 -17.84 14.49
CA TYR A 22 -11.26 -17.09 13.37
C TYR A 22 -11.65 -15.60 13.42
N LEU A 23 -12.89 -15.28 13.79
CA LEU A 23 -13.36 -13.89 13.87
C LEU A 23 -12.84 -13.16 15.11
N GLU A 24 -12.62 -13.87 16.21
CA GLU A 24 -12.06 -13.33 17.45
C GLU A 24 -10.53 -13.38 17.48
N ALA A 25 -9.90 -14.12 16.55
CA ALA A 25 -8.45 -14.19 16.47
C ALA A 25 -7.91 -12.77 16.21
N PRO A 26 -7.12 -12.21 17.14
CA PRO A 26 -6.53 -10.90 16.92
C PRO A 26 -5.65 -10.96 15.69
N MET A 27 -5.70 -9.93 14.85
CA MET A 27 -4.75 -9.79 13.75
C MET A 27 -3.34 -9.92 14.33
N VAL A 28 -2.62 -10.97 13.89
CA VAL A 28 -1.30 -11.32 14.44
C VAL A 28 -0.31 -10.16 14.25
N HIS A 29 -0.56 -9.30 13.24
CA HIS A 29 0.17 -8.07 12.97
C HIS A 29 -0.78 -6.90 12.79
N LEU A 30 -0.40 -5.75 13.34
CA LEU A 30 -1.08 -4.49 13.07
C LEU A 30 -0.95 -4.16 11.58
N PRO A 31 -2.00 -3.59 10.94
CA PRO A 31 -1.89 -3.12 9.58
C PRO A 31 -0.83 -2.02 9.50
N GLN A 32 0.05 -2.09 8.49
CA GLN A 32 1.02 -1.04 8.21
C GLN A 32 0.40 0.02 7.30
N LEU A 33 0.57 1.29 7.65
CA LEU A 33 0.18 2.44 6.86
C LEU A 33 1.33 2.85 5.94
N ILE A 34 1.12 2.68 4.63
CA ILE A 34 2.08 3.08 3.61
C ILE A 34 1.55 4.30 2.88
N SER A 35 2.25 5.43 2.97
CA SER A 35 1.90 6.61 2.16
C SER A 35 2.38 6.42 0.73
N HIS A 36 1.44 6.35 -0.20
CA HIS A 36 1.69 6.25 -1.63
C HIS A 36 2.35 7.56 -2.13
N ARG A 37 3.56 7.44 -2.69
CA ARG A 37 4.39 8.51 -3.26
C ARG A 37 4.72 9.67 -2.32
N GLY A 38 4.67 9.42 -1.02
CA GLY A 38 4.97 10.43 0.00
C GLY A 38 3.98 11.58 0.08
N VAL A 39 2.72 11.36 -0.33
CA VAL A 39 1.63 12.33 -0.22
C VAL A 39 0.42 11.75 0.50
N SER A 40 -0.38 12.64 1.09
CA SER A 40 -1.68 12.34 1.68
C SER A 40 -2.60 13.54 1.49
N ASN A 41 -3.82 13.30 1.01
CA ASN A 41 -4.83 14.34 0.82
C ASN A 41 -4.31 15.60 0.09
N ALA A 42 -3.54 15.40 -1.00
CA ALA A 42 -2.96 16.49 -1.81
C ALA A 42 -2.08 17.50 -1.03
N ASN A 43 -1.41 17.04 0.04
CA ASN A 43 -0.52 17.85 0.88
C ASN A 43 0.84 18.20 0.25
N GLY A 44 1.05 17.94 -1.04
CA GLY A 44 2.30 18.23 -1.73
C GLY A 44 2.40 17.57 -3.10
N ILE A 45 3.55 17.79 -3.74
CA ILE A 45 3.90 17.14 -5.01
C ILE A 45 4.52 15.78 -4.70
N GLN A 46 4.01 14.71 -5.31
CA GLN A 46 4.52 13.35 -5.12
C GLN A 46 6.04 13.24 -5.30
N ASN A 47 6.68 12.33 -4.57
CA ASN A 47 8.11 12.03 -4.71
C ASN A 47 9.03 13.27 -4.53
N THR A 48 8.64 14.24 -3.69
CA THR A 48 9.48 15.41 -3.34
C THR A 48 9.84 15.42 -1.86
N VAL A 49 10.99 16.02 -1.52
CA VAL A 49 11.42 16.17 -0.11
C VAL A 49 10.37 16.95 0.71
N GLU A 50 9.79 18.00 0.12
CA GLU A 50 8.75 18.82 0.77
C GLU A 50 7.48 18.02 1.12
N SER A 51 7.02 17.16 0.20
CA SER A 51 5.86 16.31 0.49
C SER A 51 6.18 15.25 1.54
N LEU A 52 7.40 14.71 1.53
CA LEU A 52 7.87 13.76 2.54
C LEU A 52 7.93 14.39 3.94
N GLU A 53 8.46 15.61 4.07
CA GLU A 53 8.51 16.34 5.33
C GLU A 53 7.11 16.61 5.89
N THR A 54 6.17 16.99 5.02
CA THR A 54 4.78 17.25 5.41
C THR A 54 4.06 15.95 5.78
N THR A 55 4.22 14.90 4.98
CA THR A 55 3.60 13.58 5.21
C THR A 55 4.16 12.89 6.45
N ALA A 56 5.44 13.10 6.79
CA ALA A 56 6.04 12.54 8.01
C ALA A 56 5.33 13.01 9.29
N GLN A 57 4.72 14.20 9.29
CA GLN A 57 3.92 14.69 10.42
C GLN A 57 2.66 13.84 10.67
N LEU A 58 2.17 13.13 9.65
CA LEU A 58 1.05 12.20 9.74
C LEU A 58 1.44 10.82 10.28
N LYS A 59 2.74 10.57 10.47
CA LYS A 59 3.32 9.34 11.03
C LYS A 59 2.86 8.05 10.32
N PRO A 60 2.98 7.94 8.99
CA PRO A 60 2.86 6.64 8.33
C PRO A 60 4.00 5.70 8.78
N ASP A 61 3.78 4.39 8.72
CA ASP A 61 4.82 3.40 9.02
C ASP A 61 5.90 3.41 7.92
N LEU A 62 5.48 3.59 6.67
CA LEU A 62 6.33 3.60 5.49
C LEU A 62 5.89 4.67 4.48
N VAL A 63 6.81 5.06 3.62
CA VAL A 63 6.52 5.82 2.41
C VAL A 63 6.93 4.98 1.21
N GLU A 64 6.02 4.85 0.26
CA GLU A 64 6.31 4.29 -1.05
C GLU A 64 6.89 5.38 -1.95
N THR A 65 7.90 5.01 -2.74
CA THR A 65 8.60 5.92 -3.66
C THR A 65 8.84 5.21 -4.99
N ASP A 66 8.58 5.90 -6.09
CA ASP A 66 8.84 5.40 -7.44
C ASP A 66 10.22 5.84 -7.90
N VAL A 67 10.99 4.94 -8.52
CA VAL A 67 12.33 5.25 -9.02
C VAL A 67 12.40 5.03 -10.53
N GLN A 68 13.04 5.96 -11.23
CA GLN A 68 13.40 5.84 -12.64
C GLN A 68 14.85 6.20 -12.87
N GLU A 69 15.42 5.68 -13.96
CA GLU A 69 16.78 5.95 -14.40
C GLU A 69 16.79 7.03 -15.50
N THR A 70 17.73 7.97 -15.43
CA THR A 70 18.02 8.96 -16.47
C THR A 70 18.96 8.39 -17.54
N LYS A 71 19.22 9.14 -18.61
CA LYS A 71 20.06 8.68 -19.72
C LYS A 71 21.53 8.45 -19.33
N ASP A 72 22.04 9.15 -18.32
CA ASP A 72 23.38 9.06 -17.74
C ASP A 72 23.45 8.07 -16.57
N GLY A 73 22.38 7.30 -16.34
CA GLY A 73 22.32 6.25 -15.34
C GLY A 73 22.11 6.73 -13.90
N GLN A 74 21.69 7.98 -13.70
CA GLN A 74 21.30 8.46 -12.37
C GLN A 74 19.86 8.03 -12.03
N PHE A 75 19.59 7.84 -10.74
CA PHE A 75 18.25 7.50 -10.26
C PHE A 75 17.52 8.75 -9.76
N VAL A 76 16.29 8.91 -10.21
CA VAL A 76 15.38 10.00 -9.83
C VAL A 76 14.07 9.42 -9.30
N MET A 77 13.41 10.15 -8.39
CA MET A 77 12.11 9.72 -7.88
C MET A 77 10.98 10.22 -8.79
N MET A 78 10.29 9.32 -9.48
CA MET A 78 9.23 9.67 -10.43
C MET A 78 8.35 8.47 -10.82
N HIS A 79 7.03 8.62 -10.67
CA HIS A 79 6.06 7.57 -11.03
C HIS A 79 5.87 7.41 -12.54
N ASP A 80 5.45 8.50 -13.22
CA ASP A 80 5.07 8.42 -14.62
C ASP A 80 6.31 8.31 -15.52
N ALA A 81 6.24 7.54 -16.60
CA ALA A 81 7.33 7.44 -17.57
C ALA A 81 7.59 8.76 -18.34
N ASN A 82 6.74 9.77 -18.19
CA ASN A 82 6.84 11.05 -18.88
C ASN A 82 6.51 12.23 -17.95
N LEU A 83 7.29 13.30 -18.06
CA LEU A 83 7.19 14.50 -17.22
C LEU A 83 5.95 15.35 -17.52
N LYS A 84 5.16 15.04 -18.56
CA LYS A 84 4.05 15.88 -19.02
C LYS A 84 2.99 16.10 -17.95
N ASN A 85 2.63 15.08 -17.19
CA ASN A 85 1.56 15.18 -16.19
C ASN A 85 1.99 15.98 -14.96
N LEU A 86 3.24 15.78 -14.51
CA LEU A 86 3.74 16.36 -13.26
C LEU A 86 4.42 17.72 -13.44
N ALA A 87 5.08 17.93 -14.58
CA ALA A 87 5.93 19.10 -14.84
C ALA A 87 5.60 19.81 -16.18
N GLY A 88 4.64 19.33 -16.97
CA GLY A 88 4.28 19.93 -18.25
C GLY A 88 5.32 19.74 -19.37
N ILE A 89 6.37 18.97 -19.13
CA ILE A 89 7.48 18.74 -20.08
C ILE A 89 7.23 17.41 -20.79
N ASN A 90 7.08 17.43 -22.11
CA ASN A 90 6.89 16.21 -22.89
C ASN A 90 8.22 15.49 -23.16
N LYS A 91 8.81 14.91 -22.11
CA LYS A 91 10.03 14.11 -22.13
C LYS A 91 9.94 13.00 -21.08
N SER A 92 10.64 11.89 -21.29
CA SER A 92 10.87 10.87 -20.27
C SER A 92 12.16 11.17 -19.48
N PRO A 93 12.36 10.59 -18.28
CA PRO A 93 13.65 10.65 -17.60
C PRO A 93 14.81 10.15 -18.47
N GLN A 94 14.57 9.17 -19.34
CA GLN A 94 15.57 8.61 -20.26
C GLN A 94 15.88 9.52 -21.47
N ASP A 95 15.16 10.63 -21.63
CA ASP A 95 15.49 11.70 -22.60
C ASP A 95 16.31 12.84 -21.96
N LEU A 96 16.49 12.78 -20.64
CA LEU A 96 17.16 13.77 -19.80
C LEU A 96 18.43 13.13 -19.25
N ASN A 97 19.48 13.95 -19.06
CA ASN A 97 20.87 13.63 -18.65
C ASN A 97 21.26 12.18 -18.71
#